data_AF-A0A353RI66-F1
#
_entry.id   AF-A0A353RI66-F1
#
_cell.length_a   1.000
_cell.length_b   1.000
_cell.length_c   1.000
_cell.angle_alpha   90.00
_cell.angle_beta   90.00
_cell.angle_gamma   90.00
#
_symmetry.space_group_name_H-M   'P 1'
#
loop_
_entity.id
_entity.type
_entity.pdbx_description
1 polymer ?
#
loop_
_entity_poly.entity_id
_entity_poly.type
_entity_poly.pdbx_seq_one_letter_code
_entity_poly.pdbx_strand_id
1 'polypeptide(L)'
;KAVRLLVDRMDREDIHFPLHLGVTEAGNGEDGRMKSAVGIGALLSDGLGDTIRVSLSEEPEAEVPVARKLVDYVMQRQNHSPIDGQQFPGFSPFSTDRRETDAVWNIGGDFLPVVISDRSRIDNMGINPHFLPDYIYTGSRVPENFPKGMKSIVDFAYWREGIDRYPLFAADEIGYLKTCTAQVKFLRLSYPQLTSEMISLLKEEPKLVVILTTDHLNGVGEQRAFFHALLNADCRVP
;
A
#
# COMPACT_ATOMS: atom_id res chain seq x y z
N LYS A 1 19.48 -0.31 0.70
CA LYS A 1 20.18 0.21 1.90
C LYS A 1 21.47 0.95 1.55
N ALA A 2 22.45 0.32 0.90
CA ALA A 2 23.75 0.94 0.60
C ALA A 2 23.64 2.30 -0.12
N VAL A 3 22.87 2.38 -1.21
CA VAL A 3 22.67 3.64 -1.97
C VAL A 3 22.08 4.75 -1.09
N ARG A 4 21.09 4.43 -0.26
CA ARG A 4 20.49 5.42 0.65
C ARG A 4 21.51 5.94 1.67
N LEU A 5 22.37 5.06 2.22
CA LEU A 5 23.43 5.46 3.15
C LEU A 5 24.49 6.33 2.46
N LEU A 6 24.80 6.04 1.19
CA LEU A 6 25.68 6.86 0.38
C LEU A 6 25.09 8.28 0.21
N VAL A 7 23.80 8.39 -0.12
CA VAL A 7 23.09 9.67 -0.24
C VAL A 7 23.08 10.43 1.08
N ASP A 8 22.73 9.78 2.19
CA ASP A 8 22.77 10.39 3.53
C ASP A 8 24.18 10.90 3.89
N ARG A 9 25.24 10.19 3.46
CA ARG A 9 26.61 10.65 3.64
C ARG A 9 26.93 11.85 2.73
N MET A 10 26.48 11.82 1.48
CA MET A 10 26.63 12.92 0.52
C MET A 10 25.98 14.20 1.04
N ASP A 11 24.75 14.11 1.54
CA ASP A 11 24.00 15.24 2.10
C ASP A 11 24.68 15.84 3.34
N ARG A 12 25.20 15.00 4.24
CA ARG A 12 25.92 15.47 5.43
C ARG A 12 27.22 16.20 5.12
N GLU A 13 27.84 15.88 4.00
CA GLU A 13 29.14 16.41 3.59
C GLU A 13 29.01 17.45 2.45
N ASP A 14 27.78 17.80 2.04
CA ASP A 14 27.47 18.75 0.96
C ASP A 14 28.17 18.39 -0.38
N ILE A 15 28.19 17.10 -0.72
CA ILE A 15 28.83 16.56 -1.94
C ILE A 15 27.87 15.70 -2.76
N HIS A 16 27.36 16.22 -3.88
CA HIS A 16 26.35 15.52 -4.68
C HIS A 16 26.94 14.96 -5.98
N PHE A 17 27.04 13.63 -6.07
CA PHE A 17 27.48 12.93 -7.28
C PHE A 17 26.31 12.18 -7.92
N PRO A 18 26.27 12.06 -9.27
CA PRO A 18 25.29 11.22 -9.95
C PRO A 18 25.35 9.76 -9.48
N LEU A 19 24.19 9.15 -9.30
CA LEU A 19 24.01 7.77 -8.85
C LEU A 19 23.76 6.85 -10.04
N HIS A 20 24.68 5.90 -10.24
CA HIS A 20 24.45 4.76 -11.10
C HIS A 20 23.82 3.61 -10.31
N LEU A 21 22.62 3.21 -10.68
CA LEU A 21 21.91 2.12 -10.04
C LEU A 21 22.03 0.83 -10.84
N GLY A 22 22.29 -0.26 -10.13
CA GLY A 22 22.23 -1.59 -10.69
C GLY A 22 22.12 -2.63 -9.59
N VAL A 23 21.57 -3.79 -9.95
CA VAL A 23 21.62 -4.99 -9.14
C VAL A 23 22.57 -5.94 -9.84
N THR A 24 23.70 -6.24 -9.21
CA THR A 24 24.67 -7.19 -9.77
C THR A 24 24.10 -8.60 -9.71
N GLU A 25 24.31 -9.38 -10.77
CA GLU A 25 23.94 -10.80 -10.85
C GLU A 25 22.47 -11.05 -10.49
N ALA A 26 21.55 -10.34 -11.16
CA ALA A 26 20.12 -10.54 -10.89
C ALA A 26 19.68 -11.98 -11.21
N GLY A 27 20.37 -12.66 -12.13
CA GLY A 27 20.10 -14.03 -12.55
C GLY A 27 19.43 -14.07 -13.93
N ASN A 28 18.73 -15.16 -14.21
CA ASN A 28 18.13 -15.43 -15.51
C ASN A 28 16.60 -15.30 -15.49
N GLY A 29 16.03 -14.96 -16.65
CA GLY A 29 14.60 -15.00 -16.89
C GLY A 29 13.82 -14.09 -15.95
N GLU A 30 12.64 -14.53 -15.53
CA GLU A 30 11.73 -13.74 -14.71
C GLU A 30 12.30 -13.40 -13.32
N ASP A 31 13.11 -14.27 -12.73
CA ASP A 31 13.73 -14.00 -11.42
C ASP A 31 14.72 -12.82 -11.49
N GLY A 32 15.57 -12.79 -12.52
CA GLY A 32 16.50 -11.69 -12.75
C GLY A 32 15.79 -10.36 -13.04
N ARG A 33 14.71 -10.42 -13.81
CA ARG A 33 13.86 -9.24 -14.09
C ARG A 33 13.17 -8.74 -12.82
N MET A 34 12.64 -9.64 -12.00
CA MET A 34 11.95 -9.32 -10.75
C MET A 34 12.89 -8.70 -9.72
N LYS A 35 14.08 -9.30 -9.50
CA LYS A 35 15.11 -8.76 -8.60
C LYS A 35 15.56 -7.36 -9.03
N SER A 36 15.78 -7.16 -10.32
CA SER A 36 16.14 -5.87 -10.88
C SER A 36 15.02 -4.84 -10.67
N ALA A 37 13.76 -5.22 -10.93
CA ALA A 37 12.61 -4.34 -10.75
C ALA A 37 12.41 -3.93 -9.29
N VAL A 38 12.51 -4.87 -8.33
CA VAL A 38 12.38 -4.58 -6.91
C VAL A 38 13.55 -3.73 -6.41
N GLY A 39 14.79 -4.09 -6.75
CA GLY A 39 15.98 -3.40 -6.27
C GLY A 39 16.12 -1.98 -6.82
N ILE A 40 16.03 -1.82 -8.15
CA ILE A 40 16.18 -0.52 -8.83
C ILE A 40 14.91 0.31 -8.65
N GLY A 41 13.72 -0.29 -8.85
CA GLY A 41 12.45 0.43 -8.79
C GLY A 41 12.13 1.01 -7.41
N ALA A 42 12.58 0.36 -6.33
CA ALA A 42 12.46 0.92 -4.97
C ALA A 42 13.27 2.21 -4.81
N LEU A 43 14.50 2.26 -5.32
CA LEU A 43 15.36 3.45 -5.25
C LEU A 43 14.86 4.56 -6.17
N LEU A 44 14.44 4.23 -7.40
CA LEU A 44 13.84 5.21 -8.30
C LEU A 44 12.54 5.81 -7.72
N SER A 45 11.74 5.00 -7.01
CA SER A 45 10.54 5.49 -6.31
C SER A 45 10.85 6.38 -5.11
N ASP A 46 12.08 6.34 -4.59
CA ASP A 46 12.58 7.28 -3.59
C ASP A 46 13.15 8.56 -4.22
N GLY A 47 13.14 8.68 -5.54
CA GLY A 47 13.78 9.78 -6.28
C GLY A 47 15.30 9.65 -6.40
N LEU A 48 15.85 8.46 -6.16
CA LEU A 48 17.29 8.20 -6.25
C LEU A 48 17.63 7.50 -7.56
N GLY A 49 18.63 8.01 -8.29
CA GLY A 49 19.19 7.39 -9.49
C GLY A 49 19.21 8.32 -10.71
N ASP A 50 20.38 8.47 -11.31
CA ASP A 50 20.61 9.31 -12.50
C ASP A 50 20.81 8.46 -13.76
N THR A 51 21.36 7.27 -13.59
CA THR A 51 21.51 6.26 -14.65
C THR A 51 21.28 4.89 -14.06
N ILE A 52 20.76 3.95 -14.87
CA ILE A 52 20.49 2.59 -14.43
C ILE A 52 21.13 1.57 -15.37
N ARG A 53 21.49 0.41 -14.82
CA ARG A 53 21.84 -0.79 -15.55
C ARG A 53 21.10 -1.97 -14.93
N VAL A 54 20.39 -2.72 -15.77
CA VAL A 54 19.88 -4.06 -15.43
C VAL A 54 20.98 -5.05 -15.77
N SER A 55 21.26 -6.03 -14.91
CA SER A 55 22.30 -7.04 -15.17
C SER A 55 21.71 -8.44 -15.12
N LEU A 56 21.42 -8.98 -16.31
CA LEU A 56 20.88 -10.34 -16.47
C LEU A 56 22.01 -11.29 -16.84
N SER A 57 21.87 -12.58 -16.51
CA SER A 57 22.78 -13.62 -17.00
C SER A 57 22.38 -14.15 -18.40
N GLU A 58 21.73 -13.28 -19.19
CA GLU A 58 21.22 -13.52 -20.55
C GLU A 58 22.01 -12.68 -21.58
N GLU A 59 21.65 -12.77 -22.87
CA GLU A 59 22.22 -11.92 -23.91
C GLU A 59 21.98 -10.42 -23.61
N PRO A 60 22.95 -9.53 -23.89
CA PRO A 60 22.88 -8.10 -23.51
C PRO A 60 21.62 -7.36 -24.00
N GLU A 61 21.08 -7.76 -25.15
CA GLU A 61 19.86 -7.21 -25.73
C GLU A 61 18.63 -7.41 -24.83
N ALA A 62 18.66 -8.39 -23.93
CA ALA A 62 17.59 -8.68 -22.98
C ALA A 62 17.52 -7.70 -21.80
N GLU A 63 18.60 -6.96 -21.51
CA GLU A 63 18.69 -6.02 -20.37
C GLU A 63 17.94 -4.71 -20.65
N VAL A 64 18.14 -4.14 -21.84
CA VAL A 64 17.63 -2.80 -22.21
C VAL A 64 16.10 -2.70 -22.14
N PRO A 65 15.30 -3.70 -22.60
CA PRO A 65 13.85 -3.65 -22.48
C PRO A 65 13.37 -3.56 -21.03
N VAL A 66 14.07 -4.20 -20.08
CA VAL A 66 13.73 -4.17 -18.66
C VAL A 66 14.06 -2.80 -18.08
N ALA A 67 15.26 -2.29 -18.35
CA ALA A 67 15.68 -0.97 -17.90
C ALA A 67 14.68 0.11 -18.37
N ARG A 68 14.27 0.05 -19.64
CA ARG A 68 13.31 0.99 -20.22
C ARG A 68 11.95 0.93 -19.54
N LYS A 69 11.40 -0.26 -19.28
CA LYS A 69 10.14 -0.41 -18.53
C LYS A 69 10.21 0.23 -17.14
N LEU A 70 11.34 0.13 -16.44
CA LEU A 70 11.52 0.76 -15.12
C LEU A 70 11.56 2.29 -15.22
N VAL A 71 12.30 2.82 -16.20
CA VAL A 71 12.35 4.26 -16.45
C VAL A 71 10.96 4.77 -16.84
N ASP A 72 10.31 4.15 -17.82
CA ASP A 72 8.99 4.56 -18.31
C ASP A 72 7.96 4.58 -17.17
N TYR A 73 7.97 3.57 -16.29
CA TYR A 73 7.08 3.50 -15.13
C TYR A 73 7.26 4.67 -14.16
N VAL A 74 8.50 5.11 -13.93
CA VAL A 74 8.78 6.26 -13.04
C VAL A 74 8.48 7.58 -13.76
N MET A 75 8.78 7.65 -15.06
CA MET A 75 8.52 8.83 -15.88
C MET A 75 7.02 9.08 -16.11
N GLN A 76 6.16 8.07 -16.01
CA GLN A 76 4.70 8.25 -15.96
C GLN A 76 4.25 9.15 -14.82
N ARG A 77 5.09 9.34 -13.79
CA ARG A 77 4.80 10.21 -12.65
C ARG A 77 5.25 11.65 -12.86
N GLN A 78 5.91 11.97 -13.98
CA GLN A 78 6.33 13.34 -14.26
C GLN A 78 5.14 14.30 -14.20
N ASN A 79 5.35 15.47 -13.60
CA ASN A 79 4.33 16.52 -13.44
C ASN A 79 3.09 16.10 -12.65
N HIS A 80 3.17 15.06 -11.81
CA HIS A 80 2.14 14.79 -10.82
C HIS A 80 1.94 16.02 -9.92
N SER A 81 0.72 16.18 -9.37
CA SER A 81 0.46 17.27 -8.41
C SER A 81 1.38 17.12 -7.18
N PRO A 82 1.91 18.21 -6.60
CA PRO A 82 2.73 18.12 -5.40
C PRO A 82 1.98 17.41 -4.27
N ILE A 83 2.72 16.62 -3.49
CA ILE A 83 2.19 15.91 -2.32
C ILE A 83 2.80 16.56 -1.08
N ASP A 84 2.01 17.35 -0.38
CA ASP A 84 2.45 18.05 0.83
C ASP A 84 2.40 17.09 2.03
N GLY A 85 3.49 16.34 2.23
CA GLY A 85 3.67 15.40 3.34
C GLY A 85 4.79 15.82 4.28
N GLN A 86 4.57 15.70 5.59
CA GLN A 86 5.63 15.88 6.59
C GLN A 86 6.23 14.53 6.97
N GLN A 87 7.54 14.36 6.79
CA GLN A 87 8.23 13.14 7.21
C GLN A 87 8.18 12.98 8.73
N PHE A 88 7.88 11.76 9.20
CA PHE A 88 7.98 11.42 10.62
C PHE A 88 9.45 11.37 11.06
N PRO A 89 9.87 12.13 12.09
CA PRO A 89 11.28 12.20 12.49
C PRO A 89 11.90 10.85 12.88
N GLY A 90 11.10 9.91 13.39
CA GLY A 90 11.56 8.57 13.76
C GLY A 90 11.61 7.58 12.59
N PHE A 91 11.22 7.98 11.37
CA PHE A 91 11.26 7.09 10.22
C PHE A 91 12.69 6.92 9.70
N SER A 92 13.13 5.66 9.60
CA SER A 92 14.43 5.32 9.02
C SER A 92 14.23 4.69 7.63
N PRO A 93 14.79 5.26 6.56
CA PRO A 93 14.76 4.64 5.23
C PRO A 93 15.74 3.45 5.11
N PHE A 94 16.46 3.12 6.19
CA PHE A 94 17.50 2.09 6.25
C PHE A 94 17.07 0.82 6.98
N SER A 95 15.91 0.84 7.62
CA SER A 95 15.31 -0.26 8.38
C SER A 95 13.94 -0.62 7.81
N THR A 96 13.49 -1.82 8.11
CA THR A 96 12.20 -2.37 7.68
C THR A 96 11.31 -2.58 8.89
N ASP A 97 11.21 -1.55 9.73
CA ASP A 97 10.47 -1.61 10.97
C ASP A 97 8.97 -1.69 10.67
N ARG A 98 8.29 -2.63 11.34
CA ARG A 98 6.84 -2.73 11.26
C ARG A 98 6.23 -1.56 12.02
N ARG A 99 5.24 -0.88 11.43
CA ARG A 99 4.44 0.11 12.16
C ARG A 99 3.63 -0.59 13.25
N GLU A 100 3.71 -0.09 14.48
CA GLU A 100 2.83 -0.53 15.56
C GLU A 100 1.40 -0.08 15.29
N THR A 101 0.46 -1.02 15.36
CA THR A 101 -0.97 -0.76 15.18
C THR A 101 -1.78 -1.48 16.25
N ASP A 102 -2.97 -0.98 16.51
CA ASP A 102 -3.94 -1.69 17.34
C ASP A 102 -4.50 -2.90 16.57
N ALA A 103 -4.86 -3.94 17.32
CA ALA A 103 -5.50 -5.10 16.73
C ALA A 103 -7.01 -4.89 16.60
N VAL A 104 -7.51 -4.96 15.37
CA VAL A 104 -8.93 -5.04 15.06
C VAL A 104 -9.25 -6.43 14.54
N TRP A 105 -9.78 -7.24 15.46
CA TRP A 105 -10.15 -8.62 15.22
C TRP A 105 -8.96 -9.48 14.75
N ASN A 106 -8.76 -9.70 13.44
CA ASN A 106 -7.58 -10.39 12.89
C ASN A 106 -6.65 -9.48 12.06
N ILE A 107 -6.80 -8.16 12.15
CA ILE A 107 -6.02 -7.17 11.38
C ILE A 107 -5.26 -6.26 12.35
N GLY A 108 -3.98 -5.99 12.06
CA GLY A 108 -3.14 -5.14 12.92
C GLY A 108 -2.54 -5.87 14.12
N GLY A 109 -1.86 -5.15 15.01
CA GLY A 109 -1.16 -5.72 16.16
C GLY A 109 -0.16 -6.80 15.74
N ASP A 110 -0.21 -7.96 16.38
CA ASP A 110 0.66 -9.11 16.09
C ASP A 110 0.08 -10.10 15.07
N PHE A 111 -1.10 -9.81 14.50
CA PHE A 111 -1.70 -10.68 13.50
C PHE A 111 -0.93 -10.65 12.18
N LEU A 112 -1.03 -11.76 11.43
CA LEU A 112 -0.47 -11.90 10.09
C LEU A 112 -1.22 -11.00 9.09
N PRO A 113 -0.58 -10.60 7.98
CA PRO A 113 -1.25 -9.88 6.90
C PRO A 113 -2.47 -10.64 6.38
N VAL A 114 -3.56 -9.93 6.16
CA VAL A 114 -4.80 -10.48 5.61
C VAL A 114 -4.89 -10.26 4.09
N VAL A 115 -5.57 -11.19 3.40
CA VAL A 115 -5.82 -11.10 1.96
C VAL A 115 -7.28 -10.79 1.70
N ILE A 116 -7.54 -9.68 1.00
CA ILE A 116 -8.87 -9.30 0.52
C ILE A 116 -8.94 -9.58 -0.98
N SER A 117 -9.86 -10.47 -1.39
CA SER A 117 -10.16 -10.70 -2.81
C SER A 117 -11.26 -9.73 -3.26
N ASP A 118 -10.91 -8.77 -4.12
CA ASP A 118 -11.91 -7.91 -4.76
C ASP A 118 -12.68 -8.69 -5.83
N ARG A 119 -13.99 -8.84 -5.62
CA ARG A 119 -14.93 -9.42 -6.57
C ARG A 119 -16.12 -8.50 -6.84
N SER A 120 -15.98 -7.22 -6.55
CA SER A 120 -17.03 -6.21 -6.73
C SER A 120 -17.49 -6.04 -8.18
N ARG A 121 -16.69 -6.48 -9.15
CA ARG A 121 -16.95 -6.36 -10.59
C ARG A 121 -17.19 -7.70 -11.30
N ILE A 122 -17.29 -8.81 -10.57
CA ILE A 122 -17.49 -10.15 -11.15
C ILE A 122 -18.55 -10.94 -10.37
N ASP A 123 -19.34 -11.76 -11.08
CA ASP A 123 -20.34 -12.63 -10.43
C ASP A 123 -19.76 -14.00 -10.04
N ASN A 124 -18.57 -14.36 -10.53
CA ASN A 124 -17.93 -15.62 -10.20
C ASN A 124 -17.36 -15.58 -8.77
N MET A 125 -17.95 -16.36 -7.87
CA MET A 125 -17.53 -16.52 -6.48
C MET A 125 -16.71 -17.79 -6.21
N GLY A 126 -16.30 -18.53 -7.25
CA GLY A 126 -15.46 -19.72 -7.11
C GLY A 126 -14.07 -19.40 -6.53
N ILE A 127 -13.62 -20.17 -5.54
CA ILE A 127 -12.32 -20.02 -4.89
C ILE A 127 -11.53 -21.31 -5.04
N ASN A 128 -10.23 -21.21 -5.32
CA ASN A 128 -9.33 -22.35 -5.23
C ASN A 128 -9.11 -22.70 -3.74
N PRO A 129 -9.41 -23.93 -3.29
CA PRO A 129 -9.25 -24.31 -1.89
C PRO A 129 -7.82 -24.17 -1.34
N HIS A 130 -6.80 -24.11 -2.19
CA HIS A 130 -5.40 -23.91 -1.79
C HIS A 130 -5.05 -22.43 -1.55
N PHE A 131 -5.87 -21.51 -2.04
CA PHE A 131 -5.63 -20.06 -1.98
C PHE A 131 -6.90 -19.34 -1.50
N LEU A 132 -7.24 -19.56 -0.23
CA LEU A 132 -8.39 -18.93 0.41
C LEU A 132 -8.04 -17.51 0.86
N PRO A 133 -8.78 -16.48 0.42
CA PRO A 133 -8.64 -15.14 0.99
C PRO A 133 -9.30 -15.09 2.38
N ASP A 134 -8.85 -14.17 3.23
CA ASP A 134 -9.48 -13.91 4.53
C ASP A 134 -10.85 -13.24 4.36
N TYR A 135 -10.95 -12.36 3.35
CA TYR A 135 -12.13 -11.57 3.03
C TYR A 135 -12.39 -11.52 1.52
N ILE A 136 -13.65 -11.33 1.15
CA ILE A 136 -14.10 -11.09 -0.21
C ILE A 136 -14.86 -9.77 -0.22
N TYR A 137 -14.35 -8.80 -0.98
CA TYR A 137 -15.07 -7.55 -1.19
C TYR A 137 -16.05 -7.71 -2.36
N THR A 138 -17.34 -7.46 -2.11
CA THR A 138 -18.41 -7.72 -3.09
C THR A 138 -19.09 -6.43 -3.60
N GLY A 139 -18.64 -5.26 -3.18
CA GLY A 139 -19.22 -3.98 -3.59
C GLY A 139 -20.65 -3.81 -3.07
N SER A 140 -21.60 -3.63 -3.99
CA SER A 140 -22.98 -3.23 -3.69
C SER A 140 -23.94 -4.36 -3.32
N ARG A 141 -23.51 -5.63 -3.35
CA ARG A 141 -24.35 -6.75 -2.93
C ARG A 141 -23.51 -7.96 -2.57
N VAL A 142 -24.05 -8.82 -1.70
CA VAL A 142 -23.52 -10.18 -1.50
C VAL A 142 -24.31 -11.12 -2.43
N PRO A 143 -23.66 -11.77 -3.41
CA PRO A 143 -24.34 -12.69 -4.31
C PRO A 143 -24.93 -13.92 -3.60
N GLU A 144 -25.97 -14.54 -4.15
CA GLU A 144 -26.56 -15.76 -3.58
C GLU A 144 -25.60 -16.95 -3.60
N ASN A 145 -24.69 -17.00 -4.57
CA ASN A 145 -23.63 -18.00 -4.70
C ASN A 145 -22.39 -17.68 -3.84
N PHE A 146 -22.50 -16.82 -2.83
CA PHE A 146 -21.38 -16.48 -1.96
C PHE A 146 -20.84 -17.72 -1.22
N PRO A 147 -19.50 -17.93 -1.16
CA PRO A 147 -18.96 -19.19 -0.67
C PRO A 147 -19.15 -19.32 0.85
N LYS A 148 -19.67 -20.47 1.28
CA LYS A 148 -19.95 -20.72 2.71
C LYS A 148 -18.67 -20.63 3.54
N GLY A 149 -18.74 -19.96 4.68
CA GLY A 149 -17.62 -19.78 5.62
C GLY A 149 -16.61 -18.70 5.22
N MET A 150 -16.81 -18.02 4.08
CA MET A 150 -16.01 -16.84 3.72
C MET A 150 -16.59 -15.57 4.37
N LYS A 151 -15.76 -14.54 4.43
CA LYS A 151 -16.11 -13.24 5.02
C LYS A 151 -16.35 -12.22 3.94
N SER A 152 -17.46 -11.49 4.02
CA SER A 152 -17.84 -10.49 3.03
C SER A 152 -17.54 -9.09 3.53
N ILE A 153 -16.94 -8.28 2.68
CA ILE A 153 -16.86 -6.83 2.83
C ILE A 153 -17.82 -6.23 1.81
N VAL A 154 -18.73 -5.37 2.24
CA VAL A 154 -19.82 -4.81 1.43
C VAL A 154 -19.86 -3.31 1.66
N ASP A 155 -20.10 -2.52 0.61
CA ASP A 155 -20.28 -1.08 0.76
C ASP A 155 -21.41 -0.78 1.77
N PHE A 156 -21.19 0.18 2.67
CA PHE A 156 -22.08 0.45 3.81
C PHE A 156 -23.53 0.70 3.38
N ALA A 157 -23.75 1.41 2.28
CA ALA A 157 -25.07 1.66 1.71
C ALA A 157 -25.91 0.39 1.43
N TYR A 158 -25.26 -0.77 1.25
CA TYR A 158 -25.90 -2.05 0.98
C TYR A 158 -25.68 -3.09 2.09
N TRP A 159 -24.94 -2.70 3.13
CA TRP A 159 -24.64 -3.58 4.24
C TRP A 159 -25.90 -3.85 5.08
N ARG A 160 -26.02 -5.08 5.56
CA ARG A 160 -27.03 -5.51 6.52
C ARG A 160 -26.36 -6.33 7.58
N GLU A 161 -26.77 -6.17 8.83
CA GLU A 161 -26.23 -6.95 9.95
C GLU A 161 -26.31 -8.46 9.66
N GLY A 162 -25.24 -9.17 9.99
CA GLY A 162 -25.10 -10.60 9.70
C GLY A 162 -23.74 -11.13 10.13
N ILE A 163 -23.65 -12.45 10.28
CA ILE A 163 -22.41 -13.14 10.61
C ILE A 163 -21.45 -13.02 9.42
N ASP A 164 -20.17 -12.74 9.69
CA ASP A 164 -19.10 -12.64 8.68
C ASP A 164 -19.40 -11.65 7.55
N ARG A 165 -20.13 -10.58 7.85
CA ARG A 165 -20.46 -9.50 6.91
C ARG A 165 -20.07 -8.16 7.49
N TYR A 166 -19.10 -7.50 6.86
CA TYR A 166 -18.46 -6.29 7.36
C TYR A 166 -18.74 -5.10 6.43
N PRO A 167 -19.12 -3.93 6.96
CA PRO A 167 -19.35 -2.73 6.16
C PRO A 167 -18.03 -2.07 5.75
N LEU A 168 -18.01 -1.54 4.53
CA LEU A 168 -17.00 -0.63 4.02
C LEU A 168 -17.62 0.75 3.83
N PHE A 169 -17.20 1.69 4.67
CA PHE A 169 -17.61 3.08 4.62
C PHE A 169 -16.74 3.87 3.64
N ALA A 170 -17.35 4.82 2.95
CA ALA A 170 -16.64 5.91 2.30
C ALA A 170 -16.36 7.06 3.28
N ALA A 171 -15.44 7.96 2.92
CA ALA A 171 -15.02 9.07 3.78
C ALA A 171 -16.16 10.03 4.17
N ASP A 172 -17.21 10.14 3.34
CA ASP A 172 -18.40 10.95 3.59
C ASP A 172 -19.46 10.25 4.45
N GLU A 173 -19.30 8.95 4.72
CA GLU A 173 -20.23 8.13 5.51
C GLU A 173 -19.79 8.00 6.99
N ILE A 174 -18.73 8.72 7.41
CA ILE A 174 -18.15 8.61 8.76
C ILE A 174 -19.13 8.91 9.89
N GLY A 175 -20.17 9.72 9.64
CA GLY A 175 -21.20 10.04 10.63
C GLY A 175 -21.96 8.81 11.15
N TYR A 176 -21.97 7.71 10.39
CA TYR A 176 -22.67 6.47 10.74
C TYR A 176 -21.79 5.46 11.50
N LEU A 177 -20.47 5.70 11.61
CA LEU A 177 -19.52 4.76 12.22
C LEU A 177 -19.84 4.46 13.69
N LYS A 178 -20.21 5.48 14.46
CA LYS A 178 -20.56 5.36 15.89
C LYS A 178 -21.86 4.57 16.12
N THR A 179 -22.77 4.62 15.15
CA THR A 179 -24.06 3.89 15.22
C THR A 179 -23.98 2.45 14.70
N CYS A 180 -22.90 2.11 13.99
CA CYS A 180 -22.74 0.79 13.40
C CYS A 180 -22.27 -0.25 14.43
N THR A 181 -23.02 -1.34 14.57
CA THR A 181 -22.77 -2.44 15.52
C THR A 181 -21.79 -3.49 15.02
N ALA A 182 -21.29 -3.37 13.80
CA ALA A 182 -20.42 -4.37 13.18
C ALA A 182 -19.15 -4.64 14.00
N GLN A 183 -18.70 -5.90 14.01
CA GLN A 183 -17.51 -6.32 14.76
C GLN A 183 -16.22 -5.70 14.19
N VAL A 184 -16.16 -5.51 12.88
CA VAL A 184 -15.10 -4.79 12.17
C VAL A 184 -15.77 -3.83 11.21
N LYS A 185 -15.26 -2.60 11.15
CA LYS A 185 -15.69 -1.56 10.21
C LYS A 185 -14.52 -1.23 9.32
N PHE A 186 -14.70 -1.30 8.01
CA PHE A 186 -13.68 -0.86 7.07
C PHE A 186 -14.00 0.57 6.64
N LEU A 187 -12.98 1.40 6.47
CA LEU A 187 -13.12 2.76 5.97
C LEU A 187 -12.16 2.97 4.81
N ARG A 188 -12.69 3.32 3.64
CA ARG A 188 -11.89 3.67 2.47
C ARG A 188 -11.42 5.11 2.60
N LEU A 189 -10.10 5.32 2.58
CA LEU A 189 -9.51 6.67 2.66
C LEU A 189 -8.37 6.84 1.65
N SER A 190 -8.20 8.07 1.19
CA SER A 190 -6.99 8.56 0.54
C SER A 190 -6.30 9.63 1.41
N TYR A 191 -5.08 10.01 1.04
CA TYR A 191 -4.32 11.03 1.76
C TYR A 191 -5.01 12.40 1.84
N PRO A 192 -5.60 12.94 0.76
CA PRO A 192 -6.33 14.20 0.83
C PRO A 192 -7.51 14.19 1.80
N GLN A 193 -8.05 13.01 2.13
CA GLN A 193 -9.16 12.84 3.06
C GLN A 193 -8.70 12.69 4.52
N LEU A 194 -7.39 12.56 4.78
CA LEU A 194 -6.82 12.39 6.11
C LEU A 194 -6.66 13.74 6.83
N THR A 195 -7.78 14.41 7.10
CA THR A 195 -7.80 15.67 7.85
C THR A 195 -7.53 15.46 9.35
N SER A 196 -7.36 16.55 10.12
CA SER A 196 -7.18 16.47 11.58
C SER A 196 -8.41 15.87 12.28
N GLU A 197 -9.61 16.19 11.78
CA GLU A 197 -10.87 15.60 12.25
C GLU A 197 -10.92 14.10 11.95
N MET A 198 -10.50 13.70 10.74
CA MET A 198 -10.42 12.29 10.37
C MET A 198 -9.43 11.54 11.27
N ILE A 199 -8.23 12.08 11.50
CA ILE A 199 -7.24 11.48 12.40
C ILE A 199 -7.79 11.33 13.83
N SER A 200 -8.51 12.33 14.32
CA SER A 200 -9.13 12.28 15.65
C SER A 200 -10.19 11.16 15.72
N LEU A 201 -11.02 11.04 14.69
CA LEU A 201 -11.99 9.95 14.55
C LEU A 201 -11.31 8.57 14.52
N LEU A 202 -10.25 8.42 13.72
CA LEU A 202 -9.51 7.15 13.59
C LEU A 202 -8.92 6.68 14.93
N LYS A 203 -8.56 7.61 15.82
CA LYS A 203 -8.07 7.30 17.18
C LYS A 203 -9.18 6.94 18.16
N GLU A 204 -10.32 7.62 18.05
CA GLU A 204 -11.45 7.42 18.97
C GLU A 204 -12.29 6.19 18.62
N GLU A 205 -12.36 5.81 17.35
CA GLU A 205 -13.26 4.78 16.86
C GLU A 205 -12.64 3.38 16.96
N PRO A 206 -13.04 2.56 17.95
CA PRO A 206 -12.53 1.21 18.05
C PRO A 206 -13.08 0.36 16.89
N LYS A 207 -12.37 -0.74 16.58
CA LYS A 207 -12.77 -1.72 15.56
C LYS A 207 -12.81 -1.18 14.12
N LEU A 208 -12.09 -0.09 13.85
CA LEU A 208 -11.97 0.50 12.52
C LEU A 208 -10.69 0.03 11.83
N VAL A 209 -10.78 -0.31 10.55
CA VAL A 209 -9.66 -0.70 9.69
C VAL A 209 -9.67 0.20 8.47
N VAL A 210 -8.53 0.77 8.11
CA VAL A 210 -8.43 1.64 6.93
C VAL A 210 -8.05 0.83 5.69
N ILE A 211 -8.85 0.93 4.63
CA ILE A 211 -8.45 0.53 3.28
C ILE A 211 -7.91 1.76 2.57
N LEU A 212 -6.59 1.88 2.53
CA LEU A 212 -5.90 2.98 1.86
C LEU A 212 -6.04 2.85 0.34
N THR A 213 -6.57 3.89 -0.28
CA THR A 213 -6.74 4.01 -1.74
C THR A 213 -6.11 5.30 -2.25
N THR A 214 -5.74 5.32 -3.52
CA THR A 214 -5.15 6.49 -4.17
C THR A 214 -5.48 6.45 -5.65
N ASP A 215 -5.88 7.60 -6.18
CA ASP A 215 -5.97 7.85 -7.63
C ASP A 215 -4.83 8.79 -8.08
N HIS A 216 -3.88 9.06 -7.19
CA HIS A 216 -2.78 9.98 -7.46
C HIS A 216 -1.76 9.35 -8.41
N LEU A 217 -1.29 10.13 -9.38
CA LEU A 217 -0.34 9.65 -10.39
C LEU A 217 0.97 9.12 -9.77
N ASN A 218 1.41 9.74 -8.67
CA ASN A 218 2.45 9.20 -7.78
C ASN A 218 1.81 8.57 -6.52
N GLY A 219 1.12 7.45 -6.71
CA GLY A 219 0.42 6.76 -5.61
C GLY A 219 1.36 6.29 -4.49
N VAL A 220 2.60 5.88 -4.82
CA VAL A 220 3.61 5.49 -3.81
C VAL A 220 3.96 6.67 -2.90
N GLY A 221 4.17 7.86 -3.48
CA GLY A 221 4.40 9.07 -2.70
C GLY A 221 3.22 9.43 -1.80
N GLU A 222 1.99 9.34 -2.33
CA GLU A 222 0.78 9.70 -1.58
C GLU A 222 0.53 8.73 -0.42
N GLN A 223 0.70 7.43 -0.66
CA GLN A 223 0.56 6.41 0.39
C GLN A 223 1.63 6.55 1.47
N ARG A 224 2.87 6.92 1.12
CA ARG A 224 3.91 7.23 2.12
C ARG A 224 3.54 8.44 2.96
N ALA A 225 3.03 9.50 2.34
CA ALA A 225 2.55 10.69 3.07
C ALA A 225 1.44 10.33 4.06
N PHE A 226 0.50 9.46 3.67
CA PHE A 226 -0.53 8.92 4.57
C PHE A 226 0.07 8.25 5.81
N PHE A 227 1.03 7.33 5.65
CA PHE A 227 1.66 6.68 6.80
C PHE A 227 2.47 7.64 7.67
N HIS A 228 3.18 8.60 7.08
CA HIS A 228 3.89 9.60 7.86
C HIS A 228 2.95 10.49 8.66
N ALA A 229 1.79 10.87 8.11
CA ALA A 229 0.77 11.60 8.83
C ALA A 229 0.22 10.80 10.02
N LEU A 230 -0.06 9.51 9.83
CA LEU A 230 -0.47 8.63 10.95
C LEU A 230 0.60 8.53 12.04
N LEU A 231 1.87 8.36 11.65
CA LEU A 231 3.00 8.27 12.59
C LEU A 231 3.21 9.57 13.37
N ASN A 232 3.21 10.71 12.69
CA ASN A 232 3.31 12.04 13.32
C ASN A 232 2.16 12.30 14.30
N ALA A 233 0.99 11.76 14.00
CA ALA A 233 -0.16 11.86 14.87
C ALA A 233 -0.19 10.79 15.97
N ASP A 234 0.70 9.80 16.03
CA ASP A 234 0.55 8.60 16.89
C ASP A 234 -0.84 7.96 16.73
N CYS A 235 -1.29 7.81 15.48
CA CYS A 235 -2.54 7.13 15.13
C CYS A 235 -2.26 5.67 14.78
N ARG A 236 -2.77 4.76 15.60
CA ARG A 236 -2.48 3.32 15.55
C ARG A 236 -3.53 2.49 14.81
N VAL A 237 -4.48 3.13 14.13
CA VAL A 237 -5.50 2.44 13.32
C VAL A 237 -4.84 1.48 12.32
N PRO A 238 -5.25 0.20 12.21
CA PRO A 238 -4.65 -0.72 11.25
C PRO A 238 -5.01 -0.40 9.80
#